data_AF-A0A1Y2HUM0-F1
#
_entry.id   AF-A0A1Y2HUM0-F1
#
_cell.length_a   1.000
_cell.length_b   1.000
_cell.length_c   1.000
_cell.angle_alpha   90.00
_cell.angle_beta   90.00
_cell.angle_gamma   90.00
#
_symmetry.space_group_name_H-M   'P 1'
#
loop_
_entity.id
_entity.type
_entity.pdbx_description
1 polymer ?
#
loop_
_entity_poly.entity_id
_entity_poly.type
_entity_poly.pdbx_seq_one_letter_code
_entity_poly.pdbx_strand_id
1 'polypeptide(L)'
;MCGAYACGIDYTSRDSGMGNMASTLAHEIGHNLNLMHDSQGNSCPSSGFVMASTGCSSCSNYPTQFSTCSRDQLSSWFSSSGANTAGNPTCLNNIPSLCGNGIVDPGEQCDSGNTFSGSSCCTGSCQLRANAQCDTSNGKCCDTSTCRFRPLGHECRAAGQGSPRDSACDLADTCSGTSARCPDIQRANGTVCTTASSGPG
;
A
#
# COMPACT_ATOMS: atom_id res chain seq x y z
N MET A 1 6.01 -10.73 -10.54
CA MET A 1 6.95 -9.68 -10.12
C MET A 1 8.20 -10.32 -9.51
N CYS A 2 9.39 -9.72 -9.68
CA CYS A 2 10.68 -10.22 -9.16
C CYS A 2 11.04 -11.68 -9.51
N GLY A 3 10.68 -12.10 -10.73
CA GLY A 3 11.05 -13.40 -11.31
C GLY A 3 11.41 -13.24 -12.79
N ALA A 4 11.77 -14.32 -13.47
CA ALA A 4 12.21 -14.28 -14.88
C ALA A 4 11.17 -13.68 -15.85
N TYR A 5 9.89 -13.69 -15.48
CA TYR A 5 8.78 -13.13 -16.25
C TYR A 5 8.31 -11.76 -15.74
N ALA A 6 9.06 -11.11 -14.85
CA ALA A 6 8.73 -9.80 -14.32
C ALA A 6 9.11 -8.69 -15.30
N CYS A 7 8.46 -8.66 -16.47
CA CYS A 7 8.71 -7.71 -17.55
C CYS A 7 7.39 -7.26 -18.17
N GLY A 8 7.42 -6.09 -18.83
CA GLY A 8 6.31 -5.53 -19.61
C GLY A 8 6.87 -4.69 -20.74
N ILE A 9 6.08 -4.50 -21.80
CA ILE A 9 6.44 -3.63 -22.92
C ILE A 9 5.33 -2.62 -23.09
N ASP A 10 5.66 -1.36 -22.87
CA ASP A 10 4.77 -0.24 -23.10
C ASP A 10 5.15 0.50 -24.39
N TYR A 11 4.14 0.82 -25.21
CA TYR A 11 4.31 1.71 -26.33
C TYR A 11 3.63 3.04 -26.03
N THR A 12 4.41 4.12 -26.07
CA THR A 12 3.90 5.48 -25.89
C THR A 12 4.36 6.36 -27.03
N SER A 13 3.45 7.15 -27.62
CA SER A 13 3.85 8.23 -28.52
C SER A 13 4.20 9.48 -27.71
N ARG A 14 5.04 10.36 -28.28
CA ARG A 14 5.40 11.65 -27.64
C ARG A 14 4.18 12.52 -27.31
N ASP A 15 3.06 12.31 -28.01
CA ASP A 15 1.83 13.09 -27.85
C ASP A 15 0.85 12.48 -26.82
N SER A 16 1.19 11.33 -26.21
CA SER A 16 0.28 10.60 -25.31
C SER A 16 0.08 11.30 -23.95
N GLY A 17 0.95 12.24 -23.57
CA GLY A 17 0.92 12.92 -22.28
C GLY A 17 1.41 12.03 -21.12
N MET A 18 2.07 12.63 -20.12
CA MET A 18 2.69 11.89 -19.01
C MET A 18 1.69 11.06 -18.20
N GLY A 19 0.45 11.52 -18.05
CA GLY A 19 -0.59 10.77 -17.32
C GLY A 19 -0.99 9.47 -18.00
N ASN A 20 -1.00 9.43 -19.34
CA ASN A 20 -1.30 8.21 -20.11
C ASN A 20 -0.20 7.17 -19.92
N MET A 21 1.05 7.61 -20.09
CA MET A 21 2.23 6.77 -19.87
C MET A 21 2.25 6.20 -18.46
N ALA A 22 2.02 7.04 -17.43
CA ALA A 22 1.98 6.59 -16.05
C ALA A 22 0.86 5.58 -15.77
N SER A 23 -0.34 5.82 -16.31
CA SER A 23 -1.47 4.88 -16.18
C SER A 23 -1.20 3.56 -16.88
N THR A 24 -0.58 3.58 -18.06
CA THR A 24 -0.28 2.37 -18.84
C THR A 24 0.82 1.56 -18.16
N LEU A 25 1.89 2.22 -17.70
CA LEU A 25 2.92 1.56 -16.91
C LEU A 25 2.34 0.92 -15.63
N ALA A 26 1.45 1.62 -14.93
CA ALA A 26 0.77 1.07 -13.75
C ALA A 26 -0.10 -0.16 -14.10
N HIS A 27 -0.74 -0.17 -15.28
CA HIS A 27 -1.51 -1.31 -15.79
C HIS A 27 -0.61 -2.53 -16.00
N GLU A 28 0.53 -2.38 -16.67
CA GLU A 28 1.45 -3.50 -16.94
C GLU A 28 2.18 -3.98 -15.68
N ILE A 29 2.46 -3.09 -14.73
CA ILE A 29 2.91 -3.48 -13.38
C ILE A 29 1.80 -4.27 -12.66
N GLY A 30 0.54 -3.90 -12.85
CA GLY A 30 -0.61 -4.66 -12.35
C GLY A 30 -0.61 -6.10 -12.85
N HIS A 31 -0.39 -6.35 -14.15
CA HIS A 31 -0.26 -7.73 -14.66
C HIS A 31 0.94 -8.47 -14.05
N ASN A 32 2.06 -7.78 -13.82
CA ASN A 32 3.20 -8.35 -13.09
C ASN A 32 2.88 -8.73 -11.64
N LEU A 33 1.86 -8.12 -11.06
CA LEU A 33 1.27 -8.41 -9.74
C LEU A 33 0.08 -9.38 -9.83
N ASN A 34 -0.10 -10.05 -10.98
CA ASN A 34 -1.17 -11.00 -11.24
C ASN A 34 -2.58 -10.38 -11.13
N LEU A 35 -2.72 -9.11 -11.48
CA LEU A 35 -4.02 -8.44 -11.59
C LEU A 35 -4.60 -8.68 -12.98
N MET A 36 -5.85 -9.15 -13.05
CA MET A 36 -6.59 -9.31 -14.30
C MET A 36 -7.30 -8.01 -14.70
N HIS A 37 -7.76 -7.92 -15.95
CA HIS A 37 -8.57 -6.80 -16.38
C HIS A 37 -9.88 -6.71 -15.59
N ASP A 38 -10.32 -5.48 -15.31
CA ASP A 38 -11.66 -5.24 -14.81
C ASP A 38 -12.70 -5.68 -15.85
N SER A 39 -13.86 -6.16 -15.40
CA SER A 39 -14.95 -6.78 -16.19
C SER A 39 -14.62 -8.13 -16.84
N GLN A 40 -13.36 -8.58 -16.82
CA GLN A 40 -12.97 -9.91 -17.28
C GLN A 40 -13.10 -10.92 -16.13
N GLY A 41 -14.24 -11.62 -16.06
CA GLY A 41 -14.47 -12.63 -15.03
C GLY A 41 -14.64 -12.06 -13.61
N ASN A 42 -14.90 -10.76 -13.48
CA ASN A 42 -15.16 -10.07 -12.22
C ASN A 42 -16.25 -9.00 -12.40
N SER A 43 -16.78 -8.47 -11.29
CA SER A 43 -17.90 -7.53 -11.27
C SER A 43 -17.50 -6.04 -11.38
N CYS A 44 -16.22 -5.74 -11.58
CA CYS A 44 -15.77 -4.34 -11.64
C CYS A 44 -16.05 -3.71 -13.01
N PRO A 45 -16.27 -2.39 -13.09
CA PRO A 45 -16.55 -1.70 -14.35
C PRO A 45 -15.41 -1.83 -15.34
N SER A 46 -15.72 -1.96 -16.63
CA SER A 46 -14.74 -2.12 -17.72
C SER A 46 -13.91 -0.87 -18.03
N SER A 47 -14.14 0.24 -17.33
CA SER A 47 -13.48 1.54 -17.55
C SER A 47 -13.41 2.37 -16.26
N GLY A 48 -12.56 3.41 -16.28
CA GLY A 48 -12.40 4.34 -15.15
C GLY A 48 -11.39 3.91 -14.08
N PHE A 49 -10.78 2.73 -14.24
CA PHE A 49 -9.75 2.19 -13.35
C PHE A 49 -8.52 1.76 -14.13
N VAL A 50 -7.38 1.65 -13.43
CA VAL A 50 -6.08 1.33 -14.03
C VAL A 50 -6.12 -0.01 -14.80
N MET A 51 -6.80 -1.03 -14.30
CA MET A 51 -6.88 -2.36 -14.93
C MET A 51 -8.03 -2.49 -15.95
N ALA A 52 -8.60 -1.39 -16.43
CA ALA A 52 -9.56 -1.46 -17.53
C ALA A 52 -8.95 -2.13 -18.77
N SER A 53 -9.69 -3.03 -19.42
CA SER A 53 -9.20 -3.78 -20.60
C SER A 53 -8.93 -2.90 -21.83
N THR A 54 -9.51 -1.70 -21.84
CA THR A 54 -9.34 -0.72 -22.90
C THR A 54 -8.81 0.56 -22.29
N GLY A 55 -7.60 0.94 -22.69
CA GLY A 55 -7.01 2.23 -22.32
C GLY A 55 -7.86 3.39 -22.79
N CYS A 56 -7.79 4.52 -22.07
CA CYS A 56 -8.54 5.70 -22.47
C CYS A 56 -7.71 6.65 -23.32
N SER A 57 -7.93 6.60 -24.64
CA SER A 57 -7.22 7.42 -25.64
C SER A 57 -7.70 8.87 -25.72
N SER A 58 -8.86 9.20 -25.13
CA SER A 58 -9.47 10.53 -25.18
C SER A 58 -9.99 11.02 -23.82
N CYS A 59 -9.50 10.44 -22.72
CA CYS A 59 -9.90 10.89 -21.39
C CYS A 59 -9.20 12.21 -21.04
N SER A 60 -9.97 13.17 -20.53
CA SER A 60 -9.41 14.36 -19.90
C SER A 60 -8.65 14.04 -18.60
N ASN A 61 -8.98 12.92 -17.94
CA ASN A 61 -8.31 12.43 -16.73
C ASN A 61 -8.00 10.93 -16.88
N TYR A 62 -6.73 10.57 -16.72
CA TYR A 62 -6.29 9.18 -16.71
C TYR A 62 -6.62 8.51 -15.38
N PRO A 63 -6.99 7.22 -15.36
CA PRO A 63 -7.31 6.54 -14.12
C PRO A 63 -6.07 6.42 -13.26
N THR A 64 -6.16 6.89 -12.01
CA THR A 64 -5.10 6.80 -11.00
C THR A 64 -5.44 5.83 -9.88
N GLN A 65 -6.58 5.14 -9.99
CA GLN A 65 -7.11 4.25 -8.97
C GLN A 65 -7.31 2.84 -9.53
N PHE A 66 -6.93 1.85 -8.73
CA PHE A 66 -7.31 0.45 -8.95
C PHE A 66 -8.76 0.24 -8.51
N SER A 67 -9.48 -0.66 -9.19
CA SER A 67 -10.84 -1.06 -8.80
C SER A 67 -10.83 -1.85 -7.48
N THR A 68 -12.02 -2.13 -6.90
CA THR A 68 -12.12 -3.06 -5.75
C THR A 68 -11.59 -4.45 -6.10
N CYS A 69 -11.94 -4.98 -7.28
CA CYS A 69 -11.51 -6.30 -7.74
C CYS A 69 -9.98 -6.38 -7.91
N SER A 70 -9.36 -5.32 -8.44
CA SER A 70 -7.90 -5.22 -8.55
C SER A 70 -7.23 -5.18 -7.18
N ARG A 71 -7.79 -4.43 -6.21
CA ARG A 71 -7.25 -4.37 -4.84
C ARG A 71 -7.38 -5.71 -4.11
N ASP A 72 -8.47 -6.43 -4.31
CA ASP A 72 -8.68 -7.75 -3.70
C ASP A 72 -7.70 -8.80 -4.28
N GLN A 73 -7.46 -8.75 -5.60
CA GLN A 73 -6.45 -9.56 -6.27
C GLN A 73 -5.04 -9.22 -5.78
N LEU A 74 -4.73 -7.93 -5.62
CA LEU A 74 -3.43 -7.47 -5.10
C LEU A 74 -3.19 -7.95 -3.66
N SER A 75 -4.20 -7.82 -2.80
CA SER A 75 -4.17 -8.33 -1.43
C SER A 75 -3.94 -9.85 -1.40
N SER A 76 -4.63 -10.56 -2.30
CA SER A 76 -4.46 -12.01 -2.46
C SER A 76 -3.06 -12.39 -2.94
N TRP A 77 -2.46 -11.59 -3.85
CA TRP A 77 -1.10 -11.78 -4.33
C TRP A 77 -0.08 -11.65 -3.20
N PHE A 78 -0.18 -10.58 -2.39
CA PHE A 78 0.65 -10.38 -1.20
C PHE A 78 0.46 -11.47 -0.14
N SER A 79 -0.76 -11.99 -0.02
CA SER A 79 -1.11 -13.07 0.91
C SER A 79 -0.81 -14.47 0.37
N SER A 80 -0.24 -14.59 -0.84
CA SER A 80 0.07 -15.87 -1.48
C SER A 80 1.57 -16.13 -1.50
N SER A 81 1.96 -17.33 -1.90
CA SER A 81 3.34 -17.64 -2.24
C SER A 81 3.95 -16.63 -3.21
N GLY A 82 3.17 -15.90 -4.02
CA GLY A 82 3.65 -14.86 -4.94
C GLY A 82 4.50 -13.76 -4.30
N ALA A 83 4.23 -13.35 -3.06
CA ALA A 83 5.11 -12.42 -2.32
C ALA A 83 6.31 -13.12 -1.66
N ASN A 84 6.14 -14.39 -1.24
CA ASN A 84 7.22 -15.20 -0.68
C ASN A 84 8.19 -15.73 -1.76
N THR A 85 7.74 -15.85 -3.01
CA THR A 85 8.47 -16.27 -4.21
C THR A 85 8.77 -15.11 -5.14
N ALA A 86 8.29 -13.90 -4.85
CA ALA A 86 8.87 -12.68 -5.39
C ALA A 86 10.31 -12.69 -4.87
N GLY A 87 11.20 -13.27 -5.69
CA GLY A 87 12.56 -13.57 -5.30
C GLY A 87 13.19 -12.33 -4.73
N ASN A 88 13.87 -12.49 -3.59
CA ASN A 88 14.60 -11.48 -2.85
C ASN A 88 14.02 -10.04 -2.99
N PRO A 89 13.32 -9.48 -1.98
CA PRO A 89 12.74 -8.14 -2.07
C PRO A 89 13.73 -7.04 -2.48
N THR A 90 15.05 -7.33 -2.46
CA THR A 90 16.09 -6.52 -3.09
C THR A 90 15.93 -6.22 -4.57
N CYS A 91 15.10 -6.95 -5.32
CA CYS A 91 14.78 -6.64 -6.72
C CYS A 91 14.18 -5.23 -6.89
N LEU A 92 13.52 -4.69 -5.85
CA LEU A 92 12.91 -3.36 -5.83
C LEU A 92 13.72 -2.33 -5.00
N ASN A 93 14.94 -2.67 -4.57
CA ASN A 93 15.76 -1.79 -3.72
C ASN A 93 16.50 -0.67 -4.48
N ASN A 94 16.30 -0.54 -5.79
CA ASN A 94 16.92 0.51 -6.61
C ASN A 94 15.95 1.66 -6.92
N ILE A 95 14.97 1.89 -6.07
CA ILE A 95 14.10 3.06 -6.18
C ILE A 95 14.85 4.25 -5.59
N PRO A 96 15.06 5.35 -6.36
CA PRO A 96 15.68 6.54 -5.82
C PRO A 96 14.84 7.12 -4.68
N SER A 97 15.51 7.52 -3.58
CA SER A 97 14.85 8.24 -2.49
C SER A 97 14.21 9.52 -3.04
N LEU A 98 12.92 9.71 -2.77
CA LEU A 98 12.18 10.86 -3.29
C LEU A 98 11.33 11.50 -2.20
N CYS A 99 11.89 12.57 -1.62
CA CYS A 99 11.15 13.38 -0.66
C CYS A 99 9.88 13.97 -1.30
N GLY A 100 8.75 13.70 -0.67
CA GLY A 100 7.42 14.11 -1.11
C GLY A 100 6.59 13.00 -1.74
N ASN A 101 7.07 11.75 -1.75
CA ASN A 101 6.31 10.61 -2.25
C ASN A 101 5.40 9.98 -1.16
N GLY A 102 5.55 10.42 0.10
CA GLY A 102 4.79 9.94 1.25
C GLY A 102 5.33 8.66 1.88
N ILE A 103 6.51 8.20 1.46
CA ILE A 103 7.21 7.02 1.93
C ILE A 103 8.53 7.49 2.53
N VAL A 104 8.80 7.11 3.77
CA VAL A 104 10.06 7.49 4.43
C VAL A 104 11.21 6.68 3.83
N ASP A 105 11.95 7.30 2.92
CA ASP A 105 13.09 6.71 2.23
C ASP A 105 14.40 6.82 3.04
N PRO A 106 15.45 6.05 2.69
CA PRO A 106 16.76 6.19 3.34
C PRO A 106 17.28 7.64 3.31
N GLY A 107 17.57 8.19 4.49
CA GLY A 107 18.03 9.58 4.66
C GLY A 107 16.93 10.57 5.08
N GLU A 108 15.68 10.16 5.06
CA GLU A 108 14.54 10.96 5.51
C GLU A 108 14.17 10.62 6.96
N GLN A 109 13.62 11.61 7.68
CA GLN A 109 13.09 11.40 9.03
C GLN A 109 11.57 11.22 9.02
N CYS A 110 10.91 11.76 7.99
CA CYS A 110 9.47 11.70 7.73
C CYS A 110 9.24 12.08 6.27
N ASP A 111 8.09 11.71 5.70
CA ASP A 111 7.67 12.20 4.38
C ASP A 111 6.15 12.38 4.36
N SER A 112 5.68 13.62 4.45
CA SER A 112 4.24 13.92 4.47
C SER A 112 3.58 13.92 3.09
N GLY A 113 4.31 13.60 2.01
CA GLY A 113 3.81 13.68 0.63
C GLY A 113 3.61 15.11 0.12
N ASN A 114 4.09 16.11 0.86
CA ASN A 114 3.91 17.53 0.56
C ASN A 114 5.24 18.27 0.77
N THR A 115 5.94 18.56 -0.32
CA THR A 115 7.26 19.22 -0.28
C THR A 115 7.17 20.74 -0.11
N PHE A 116 5.98 21.33 -0.21
CA PHE A 116 5.83 22.78 -0.10
C PHE A 116 5.76 23.20 1.38
N SER A 117 4.78 22.67 2.12
CA SER A 117 4.57 23.05 3.54
C SER A 117 4.92 21.93 4.52
N GLY A 118 5.09 20.70 4.05
CA GLY A 118 5.12 19.53 4.93
C GLY A 118 3.79 19.31 5.66
N SER A 119 3.85 18.66 6.83
CA SER A 119 2.77 18.51 7.80
C SER A 119 3.02 19.35 9.06
N SER A 120 2.18 19.19 10.10
CA SER A 120 2.42 19.75 11.43
C SER A 120 3.70 19.22 12.09
N CYS A 121 4.15 18.02 11.71
CA CYS A 121 5.27 17.31 12.32
C CYS A 121 6.47 17.15 11.38
N CYS A 122 6.25 17.24 10.07
CA CYS A 122 7.24 17.07 9.02
C CYS A 122 7.44 18.37 8.23
N THR A 123 8.67 18.65 7.83
CA THR A 123 8.99 19.75 6.91
C THR A 123 8.85 19.30 5.45
N GLY A 124 8.77 20.25 4.52
CA GLY A 124 8.79 19.95 3.08
C GLY A 124 10.11 19.36 2.55
N SER A 125 11.13 19.27 3.41
CA SER A 125 12.45 18.69 3.11
C SER A 125 12.65 17.33 3.80
N CYS A 126 11.56 16.66 4.17
CA CYS A 126 11.54 15.32 4.76
C CYS A 126 12.36 15.17 6.06
N GLN A 127 12.41 16.27 6.83
CA GLN A 127 12.97 16.33 8.18
C GLN A 127 11.86 16.57 9.19
N LEU A 128 11.98 15.98 10.38
CA LEU A 128 11.07 16.23 11.49
C LEU A 128 11.22 17.69 11.95
N ARG A 129 10.10 18.31 12.30
CA ARG A 129 10.10 19.64 12.89
C ARG A 129 10.67 19.59 14.31
N ALA A 130 11.10 20.75 14.82
CA ALA A 130 11.64 20.85 16.17
C ALA A 130 10.66 20.25 17.20
N ASN A 131 11.17 19.38 18.07
CA ASN A 131 10.44 18.64 19.10
C ASN A 131 9.46 17.55 18.59
N ALA A 132 9.37 17.29 17.29
CA ALA A 132 8.63 16.14 16.78
C ALA A 132 9.42 14.84 16.98
N GLN A 133 8.72 13.76 17.36
CA GLN A 133 9.26 12.40 17.44
C GLN A 133 8.89 11.55 16.23
N CYS A 134 7.80 11.92 15.55
CA CYS A 134 7.23 11.19 14.44
C CYS A 134 6.28 12.06 13.63
N ASP A 135 5.91 11.53 12.47
CA ASP A 135 4.79 11.93 11.62
C ASP A 135 3.96 10.68 11.26
N THR A 136 2.75 10.85 10.72
CA THR A 136 1.92 9.75 10.19
C THR A 136 2.63 8.89 9.16
N SER A 137 3.56 9.46 8.39
CA SER A 137 4.41 8.74 7.44
C SER A 137 5.34 7.71 8.10
N ASN A 138 5.67 7.89 9.38
CA ASN A 138 6.40 6.88 10.15
C ASN A 138 5.49 5.75 10.67
N GLY A 139 4.17 5.95 10.71
CA GLY A 139 3.17 4.94 11.05
C GLY A 139 2.00 5.44 11.93
N LYS A 140 1.01 4.55 12.11
CA LYS A 140 -0.27 4.84 12.80
C LYS A 140 -0.13 5.13 14.30
N CYS A 141 1.01 4.79 14.92
CA CYS A 141 1.28 5.08 16.32
C CYS A 141 1.88 6.47 16.54
N CYS A 142 1.82 7.36 15.55
CA CYS A 142 2.06 8.78 15.76
C CYS A 142 0.76 9.54 16.06
N ASP A 143 0.79 10.41 17.05
CA ASP A 143 -0.23 11.45 17.22
C ASP A 143 0.24 12.72 16.51
N THR A 144 -0.39 13.06 15.39
CA THR A 144 0.00 14.21 14.55
C THR A 144 -0.42 15.56 15.12
N SER A 145 -1.25 15.57 16.17
CA SER A 145 -1.59 16.81 16.87
C SER A 145 -0.48 17.24 17.83
N THR A 146 0.23 16.28 18.42
CA THR A 146 1.32 16.52 19.37
C THR A 146 2.71 16.19 18.81
N CYS A 147 2.76 15.50 17.67
CA CYS A 147 3.97 14.96 17.05
C CYS A 147 4.76 14.00 17.97
N ARG A 148 4.03 13.25 18.80
CA ARG A 148 4.59 12.29 19.77
C ARG A 148 4.07 10.88 19.49
N PHE A 149 4.80 9.89 19.99
CA PHE A 149 4.31 8.52 19.97
C PHE A 149 3.05 8.40 20.82
N ARG A 150 2.07 7.67 20.29
CA ARG A 150 0.88 7.27 21.04
C ARG A 150 1.30 6.37 22.22
N PRO A 151 0.61 6.45 23.37
CA PRO A 151 1.00 5.72 24.58
C PRO A 151 0.96 4.20 24.38
N LEU A 152 1.68 3.49 25.26
CA LEU A 152 1.68 2.02 25.29
C LEU A 152 0.25 1.48 25.40
N GLY A 153 -0.09 0.50 24.56
CA GLY A 153 -1.41 -0.13 24.56
C GLY A 153 -2.46 0.61 23.74
N HIS A 154 -2.14 1.76 23.13
CA HIS A 154 -3.07 2.43 22.23
C HIS A 154 -3.32 1.56 20.99
N GLU A 155 -4.58 1.22 20.70
CA GLU A 155 -4.92 0.44 19.52
C GLU A 155 -4.66 1.23 18.23
N CYS A 156 -3.86 0.68 17.32
CA CYS A 156 -3.53 1.29 16.04
C CYS A 156 -4.11 0.53 14.84
N ARG A 157 -4.58 -0.70 15.06
CA ARG A 157 -5.38 -1.48 14.11
C ARG A 157 -6.28 -2.44 14.89
N ALA A 158 -7.57 -2.46 14.56
CA ALA A 158 -8.50 -3.36 15.20
C ALA A 158 -8.27 -4.82 14.74
N ALA A 159 -8.63 -5.77 15.60
CA ALA A 159 -8.60 -7.19 15.27
C ALA A 159 -9.45 -7.49 14.01
N GLY A 160 -8.94 -8.37 13.15
CA GLY A 160 -9.60 -8.78 11.91
C GLY A 160 -9.42 -7.81 10.74
N GLN A 161 -8.82 -6.64 10.94
CA GLN A 161 -8.55 -5.64 9.89
C GLN A 161 -7.20 -5.84 9.17
N GLY A 162 -6.49 -6.92 9.48
CA GLY A 162 -5.21 -7.29 8.88
C GLY A 162 -5.38 -8.12 7.61
N SER A 163 -4.57 -9.17 7.46
CA SER A 163 -4.65 -10.07 6.30
C SER A 163 -6.02 -10.76 6.21
N PRO A 164 -6.72 -10.72 5.05
CA PRO A 164 -8.03 -11.34 4.88
C PRO A 164 -8.06 -12.86 5.12
N ARG A 165 -6.91 -13.54 5.03
CA ARG A 165 -6.83 -14.98 5.25
C ARG A 165 -6.98 -15.37 6.72
N ASP A 166 -6.69 -14.43 7.62
CA ASP A 166 -6.46 -14.72 9.03
C ASP A 166 -7.29 -13.82 9.95
N SER A 167 -8.39 -13.21 9.48
CA SER A 167 -9.20 -12.29 10.30
C SER A 167 -9.69 -12.89 11.63
N ALA A 168 -9.81 -14.22 11.74
CA ALA A 168 -10.12 -14.92 12.99
C ALA A 168 -8.89 -15.16 13.90
N CYS A 169 -7.68 -15.22 13.32
CA CYS A 169 -6.40 -15.28 14.02
C CYS A 169 -5.80 -13.91 14.34
N ASP A 170 -6.29 -12.86 13.69
CA ASP A 170 -5.76 -11.52 13.74
C ASP A 170 -6.14 -10.82 15.03
N LEU A 171 -5.14 -10.24 15.70
CA LEU A 171 -5.31 -9.56 16.98
C LEU A 171 -5.30 -8.04 16.76
N ALA A 172 -5.83 -7.30 17.74
CA ALA A 172 -5.73 -5.85 17.72
C ALA A 172 -4.27 -5.44 17.96
N ASP A 173 -3.72 -4.62 17.06
CA ASP A 173 -2.37 -4.11 17.21
C ASP A 173 -2.35 -2.92 18.13
N THR A 174 -1.36 -2.89 19.02
CA THR A 174 -1.20 -1.81 19.98
C THR A 174 0.18 -1.16 19.87
N CYS A 175 0.21 0.13 20.11
CA CYS A 175 1.42 0.93 20.10
C CYS A 175 2.32 0.58 21.28
N SER A 176 3.63 0.60 21.05
CA SER A 176 4.64 0.33 22.08
C SER A 176 4.91 1.50 23.03
N GLY A 177 4.35 2.69 22.76
CA GLY A 177 4.70 3.92 23.48
C GLY A 177 6.04 4.55 23.06
N THR A 178 6.83 3.87 22.24
CA THR A 178 8.22 4.24 21.92
C THR A 178 8.53 4.25 20.42
N SER A 179 7.54 3.95 19.59
CA SER A 179 7.66 3.94 18.13
C SER A 179 6.36 4.39 17.47
N ALA A 180 6.47 4.98 16.28
CA ALA A 180 5.33 5.30 15.42
C ALA A 180 4.85 4.08 14.60
N ARG A 181 5.65 3.01 14.55
CA ARG A 181 5.28 1.77 13.87
C ARG A 181 4.16 1.07 14.63
N CYS A 182 3.05 0.82 13.93
CA CYS A 182 2.05 -0.14 14.38
C CYS A 182 2.58 -1.54 14.03
N PRO A 183 2.79 -2.43 15.02
CA PRO A 183 3.15 -3.82 14.72
C PRO A 183 1.99 -4.52 13.99
N ASP A 184 2.22 -5.71 13.44
CA ASP A 184 1.16 -6.60 12.96
C ASP A 184 1.27 -7.90 13.76
N ILE A 185 0.38 -8.06 14.74
CA ILE A 185 0.39 -9.20 15.65
C ILE A 185 -0.75 -10.18 15.32
N GLN A 186 -0.37 -11.45 15.24
CA GLN A 186 -1.26 -12.57 14.97
C GLN A 186 -1.24 -13.53 16.16
N ARG A 187 -2.28 -14.37 16.30
CA ARG A 187 -2.23 -15.50 17.23
C ARG A 187 -1.01 -16.38 16.95
N ALA A 188 -0.50 -17.02 18.00
CA ALA A 188 0.63 -17.93 17.88
C ALA A 188 0.31 -19.05 16.87
N ASN A 189 1.31 -19.41 16.05
CA ASN A 189 1.16 -20.47 15.05
C ASN A 189 0.68 -21.78 15.70
N GLY A 190 -0.26 -22.46 15.06
CA GLY A 190 -0.92 -23.66 15.59
C GLY A 190 -2.15 -23.38 16.47
N THR A 191 -2.50 -22.11 16.72
CA THR A 191 -3.78 -21.77 17.35
C THR A 191 -4.91 -22.00 16.36
N VAL A 192 -5.94 -22.74 16.76
CA VAL A 192 -7.15 -22.93 15.94
C VAL A 192 -7.91 -21.61 15.91
N CYS A 193 -8.03 -21.02 14.72
CA CYS A 193 -8.78 -19.80 14.48
C CYS A 193 -10.00 -20.10 13.63
N THR A 194 -11.07 -20.56 14.26
CA THR A 194 -12.37 -20.66 13.59
C THR A 194 -13.07 -19.32 13.70
N THR A 195 -13.66 -18.83 12.61
CA THR A 195 -14.77 -17.88 12.72
C THR A 195 -15.79 -18.52 13.65
N ALA A 196 -16.24 -17.82 14.68
CA ALA A 196 -17.31 -18.34 15.52
C ALA A 196 -18.46 -18.74 14.60
N SER A 197 -18.69 -20.05 14.47
CA SER A 197 -19.86 -20.58 13.79
C SER A 197 -21.05 -19.94 14.46
N SER A 198 -21.84 -19.18 13.69
CA SER A 198 -23.22 -18.89 14.02
C SER A 198 -23.85 -20.19 14.52
N GLY A 199 -24.11 -20.29 15.82
CA GLY A 199 -24.88 -21.40 16.37
C GLY A 199 -26.27 -21.42 15.73
N PRO A 200 -26.93 -22.58 15.65
CA PRO A 200 -28.29 -22.65 15.14
C PRO A 200 -29.20 -21.91 16.13
N GLY A 201 -29.73 -20.78 15.70
CA GLY A 201 -30.83 -20.07 16.34
C GLY A 201 -32.00 -19.99 15.38
#